data_AF-A0A9P4UBS0-F1
#
_entry.id   AF-A0A9P4UBS0-F1
#
_cell.length_a   1.000
_cell.length_b   1.000
_cell.length_c   1.000
_cell.angle_alpha   90.00
_cell.angle_beta   90.00
_cell.angle_gamma   90.00
#
_symmetry.space_group_name_H-M   'P 1'
#
loop_
_entity.id
_entity.type
_entity.pdbx_description
1 polymer ?
#
loop_
_entity_poly.entity_id
_entity_poly.type
_entity_poly.pdbx_seq_one_letter_code
_entity_poly.pdbx_strand_id
1 'polypeptide(L)'
;MTVFDELAETDGDDEFRAWVSKVIDAKQKIVDFVASRRPGITYGAFDSYLKGSFNLSLVVKFDDGGPKAVIRFPKPGHTSRDLRDEKVRNEVQVLEFLSEKTTIPVPRVSSWGTTEDSPQQLGPFMIMDFVDGTSLETLLKQPTGSERDEVILATDVDDTKLDYVYEQLAGYMLQLSQLDFISIGALSKDPITNEWNVSGRPLTYNMNELATVVSSYPTEGWPTTPFLSTEKYLHHLADAHILHFRVQRNLAESRADAEKRFIARHKFKGLISRYCMGDNGPFKLYCDDLQPTNMLADPDTLRITAVLDWEFTNAMPAQFAYDPPWWLLLLGPDMWLEKHSMEEFVTRYEPRLEQFLRAVQRVEGKADLGGTGSQRLSARMRESWETKGFWFDYGIRKSFDVDAVYWNVLCEDGDERVEGEMERQMQEVVDGKMEQLKAYDAECKVRFS
;
A
#
# COMPACT_ATOMS: atom_id res chain seq x y z
N MET A 1 4.45 10.23 -17.27
CA MET A 1 3.24 9.78 -16.60
C MET A 1 3.00 8.34 -16.90
N THR A 2 2.81 7.52 -15.88
CA THR A 2 2.25 6.19 -16.11
C THR A 2 0.79 6.38 -16.48
N VAL A 3 0.44 5.92 -17.68
CA VAL A 3 -0.91 6.08 -18.22
C VAL A 3 -1.81 5.08 -17.52
N PHE A 4 -2.91 5.54 -16.91
CA PHE A 4 -3.95 4.65 -16.39
C PHE A 4 -4.88 4.19 -17.52
N ASP A 5 -5.52 3.04 -17.35
CA ASP A 5 -6.51 2.56 -18.31
C ASP A 5 -7.86 3.24 -18.04
N GLU A 6 -8.14 4.33 -18.78
CA GLU A 6 -9.37 5.13 -18.65
C GLU A 6 -10.66 4.32 -18.79
N LEU A 7 -10.67 3.25 -19.60
CA LEU A 7 -11.82 2.36 -19.76
C LEU A 7 -12.07 1.58 -18.48
N ALA A 8 -11.01 0.95 -17.93
CA ALA A 8 -11.09 0.20 -16.69
C ALA A 8 -11.48 1.11 -15.50
N GLU A 9 -10.89 2.30 -15.42
CA GLU A 9 -11.24 3.30 -14.40
C GLU A 9 -12.70 3.72 -14.51
N THR A 10 -13.18 4.03 -15.73
CA THR A 10 -14.58 4.45 -15.95
C THR A 10 -15.56 3.35 -15.56
N ASP A 11 -15.27 2.11 -15.94
CA ASP A 11 -16.13 0.97 -15.62
C ASP A 11 -16.14 0.68 -14.11
N GLY A 12 -14.99 0.80 -13.44
CA GLY A 12 -14.89 0.72 -11.99
C GLY A 12 -15.69 1.82 -11.28
N ASP A 13 -15.56 3.05 -11.76
CA ASP A 13 -16.32 4.21 -11.29
C ASP A 13 -17.83 4.04 -11.46
N ASP A 14 -18.29 3.46 -12.59
CA ASP A 14 -19.68 3.11 -12.84
C ASP A 14 -20.18 2.04 -11.85
N GLU A 15 -19.40 0.98 -11.62
CA GLU A 15 -19.72 -0.05 -10.61
C GLU A 15 -19.85 0.58 -9.21
N PHE A 16 -18.90 1.44 -8.84
CA PHE A 16 -18.91 2.14 -7.56
C PHE A 16 -20.13 3.05 -7.42
N ARG A 17 -20.44 3.88 -8.43
CA ARG A 17 -21.63 4.77 -8.40
C ARG A 17 -22.93 3.98 -8.23
N ALA A 18 -23.09 2.89 -8.98
CA ALA A 18 -24.26 2.03 -8.86
C ALA A 18 -24.37 1.39 -7.47
N TRP A 19 -23.25 0.99 -6.89
CA TRP A 19 -23.20 0.43 -5.55
C TRP A 19 -23.49 1.45 -4.46
N VAL A 20 -22.97 2.68 -4.55
CA VAL A 20 -23.23 3.76 -3.59
C VAL A 20 -24.72 4.06 -3.47
N SER A 21 -25.46 4.03 -4.60
CA SER A 21 -26.93 4.18 -4.55
C SER A 21 -27.57 3.13 -3.65
N LYS A 22 -27.14 1.86 -3.75
CA LYS A 22 -27.64 0.77 -2.89
C LYS A 22 -27.29 0.99 -1.41
N VAL A 23 -26.09 1.48 -1.12
CA VAL A 23 -25.67 1.82 0.25
C VAL A 23 -26.53 2.93 0.84
N ILE A 24 -26.82 3.97 0.05
CA ILE A 24 -27.68 5.09 0.48
C ILE A 24 -29.10 4.58 0.75
N ASP A 25 -29.65 3.76 -0.13
CA ASP A 25 -30.99 3.16 0.03
C ASP A 25 -31.05 2.22 1.25
N ALA A 26 -29.96 1.49 1.53
CA ALA A 26 -29.85 0.58 2.66
C ALA A 26 -29.38 1.24 3.95
N LYS A 27 -29.14 2.57 3.98
CA LYS A 27 -28.50 3.28 5.10
C LYS A 27 -29.10 2.94 6.47
N GLN A 28 -30.42 2.96 6.61
CA GLN A 28 -31.05 2.65 7.91
C GLN A 28 -30.84 1.18 8.29
N LYS A 29 -30.94 0.25 7.34
CA LYS A 29 -30.68 -1.18 7.58
C LYS A 29 -29.23 -1.42 8.01
N ILE A 30 -28.28 -0.66 7.47
CA ILE A 30 -26.87 -0.72 7.87
C ILE A 30 -26.71 -0.23 9.32
N VAL A 31 -27.35 0.89 9.68
CA VAL A 31 -27.34 1.41 11.06
C VAL A 31 -27.94 0.40 12.04
N ASP A 32 -29.10 -0.17 11.72
CA ASP A 32 -29.77 -1.18 12.54
C ASP A 32 -28.91 -2.44 12.68
N PHE A 33 -28.24 -2.84 11.59
CA PHE A 33 -27.29 -3.94 11.60
C PHE A 33 -26.12 -3.67 12.56
N VAL A 34 -25.50 -2.49 12.51
CA VAL A 34 -24.40 -2.12 13.42
C VAL A 34 -24.88 -2.11 14.88
N ALA A 35 -26.05 -1.54 15.16
CA ALA A 35 -26.63 -1.53 16.50
C ALA A 35 -26.87 -2.96 17.04
N SER A 36 -27.38 -3.87 16.19
CA SER A 36 -27.64 -5.27 16.57
C SER A 36 -26.38 -6.07 16.95
N ARG A 37 -25.19 -5.61 16.53
CA ARG A 37 -23.90 -6.25 16.83
C ARG A 37 -23.32 -5.79 18.16
N ARG A 38 -23.89 -4.76 18.81
CA ARG A 38 -23.43 -4.25 20.10
C ARG A 38 -24.36 -4.72 21.23
N PRO A 39 -23.88 -5.52 22.21
CA PRO A 39 -24.71 -6.01 23.30
C PRO A 39 -25.37 -4.87 24.09
N GLY A 40 -26.67 -5.00 24.36
CA GLY A 40 -27.45 -4.06 25.17
C GLY A 40 -27.94 -2.80 24.44
N ILE A 41 -27.59 -2.62 23.17
CA ILE A 41 -28.03 -1.48 22.36
C ILE A 41 -29.21 -1.89 21.48
N THR A 42 -30.25 -1.07 21.48
CA THR A 42 -31.45 -1.31 20.67
C THR A 42 -31.63 -0.29 19.54
N TYR A 43 -30.91 0.84 19.59
CA TYR A 43 -31.03 1.89 18.62
C TYR A 43 -29.68 2.53 18.26
N GLY A 44 -29.48 2.77 16.96
CA GLY A 44 -28.37 3.53 16.43
C GLY A 44 -28.89 4.63 15.49
N ALA A 45 -28.08 5.67 15.28
CA ALA A 45 -28.33 6.71 14.31
C ALA A 45 -27.11 6.92 13.42
N PHE A 46 -27.37 7.16 12.14
CA PHE A 46 -26.33 7.61 11.22
C PHE A 46 -25.75 8.95 11.68
N ASP A 47 -24.42 9.07 11.65
CA ASP A 47 -23.71 10.29 11.99
C ASP A 47 -23.07 10.93 10.76
N SER A 48 -22.19 10.21 10.06
CA SER A 48 -21.47 10.72 8.89
C SER A 48 -20.97 9.60 7.98
N TYR A 49 -20.54 9.98 6.77
CA TYR A 49 -19.79 9.11 5.88
C TYR A 49 -18.29 9.42 5.99
N LEU A 50 -17.46 8.39 5.85
CA LEU A 50 -16.02 8.52 5.62
C LEU A 50 -15.70 7.82 4.29
N LYS A 51 -14.96 8.48 3.41
CA LYS A 51 -14.59 7.95 2.09
C LYS A 51 -13.07 7.95 1.98
N GLY A 52 -12.46 6.77 1.86
CA GLY A 52 -11.05 6.59 1.52
C GLY A 52 -10.87 6.28 0.03
N SER A 53 -9.71 5.80 -0.39
CA SER A 53 -9.45 5.36 -1.78
C SER A 53 -10.22 4.07 -2.11
N PHE A 54 -10.08 3.03 -1.28
CA PHE A 54 -10.69 1.72 -1.51
C PHE A 54 -11.92 1.43 -0.67
N ASN A 55 -12.27 2.28 0.29
CA ASN A 55 -13.32 1.98 1.26
C ASN A 55 -14.35 3.10 1.38
N LEU A 56 -15.60 2.71 1.65
CA LEU A 56 -16.66 3.61 2.11
C LEU A 56 -17.11 3.16 3.51
N SER A 57 -17.18 4.10 4.43
CA SER A 57 -17.58 3.85 5.81
C SER A 57 -18.77 4.69 6.25
N LEU A 58 -19.58 4.12 7.14
CA LEU A 58 -20.65 4.83 7.83
C LEU A 58 -20.32 4.89 9.32
N VAL A 59 -20.37 6.08 9.89
CA VAL A 59 -20.24 6.31 11.33
C VAL A 59 -21.63 6.23 11.96
N VAL A 60 -21.74 5.42 13.01
CA VAL A 60 -22.97 5.17 13.76
C VAL A 60 -22.78 5.64 15.19
N LYS A 61 -23.69 6.49 15.67
CA LYS A 61 -23.80 6.88 17.08
C LYS A 61 -24.95 6.13 17.75
N PHE A 62 -24.87 5.98 19.06
CA PHE A 62 -25.83 5.23 19.86
C PHE A 62 -26.54 6.13 20.86
N ASP A 63 -27.75 5.74 21.26
CA ASP A 63 -28.62 6.49 22.18
C ASP A 63 -28.13 6.49 23.63
N ASP A 64 -27.34 5.48 24.00
CA ASP A 64 -26.70 5.36 25.31
C ASP A 64 -25.57 6.37 25.55
N GLY A 65 -25.22 7.18 24.54
CA GLY A 65 -24.13 8.15 24.60
C GLY A 65 -22.74 7.50 24.64
N GLY A 66 -22.64 6.20 24.39
CA GLY A 66 -21.37 5.48 24.34
C GLY A 66 -20.57 5.78 23.06
N PRO A 67 -19.38 5.17 22.92
CA PRO A 67 -18.50 5.40 21.77
C PRO A 67 -19.21 5.11 20.45
N LYS A 68 -18.91 5.93 19.43
CA LYS A 68 -19.37 5.71 18.06
C LYS A 68 -18.68 4.47 17.47
N ALA A 69 -19.33 3.86 16.48
CA ALA A 69 -18.76 2.76 15.70
C ALA A 69 -18.66 3.16 14.22
N VAL A 70 -17.75 2.52 13.50
CA VAL A 70 -17.60 2.64 12.06
C VAL A 70 -17.86 1.28 11.44
N ILE A 71 -18.78 1.20 10.49
CA ILE A 71 -18.84 0.06 9.56
C ILE A 71 -18.19 0.46 8.24
N ARG A 72 -17.27 -0.37 7.74
CA ARG A 72 -16.50 -0.12 6.52
C ARG A 72 -16.73 -1.23 5.50
N PHE A 73 -16.91 -0.84 4.25
CA PHE A 73 -17.04 -1.73 3.09
C PHE A 73 -15.98 -1.40 2.04
N PRO A 74 -15.33 -2.40 1.42
CA PRO A 74 -14.53 -2.18 0.22
C PRO A 74 -15.42 -1.67 -0.92
N LYS A 75 -14.90 -0.73 -1.70
CA LYS A 75 -15.58 -0.13 -2.84
C LYS A 75 -15.54 -1.07 -4.03
N PRO A 76 -16.69 -1.41 -4.61
CA PRO A 76 -16.73 -2.03 -5.92
C PRO A 76 -16.06 -1.18 -7.00
N GLY A 77 -15.55 -1.81 -8.06
CA GLY A 77 -14.77 -1.14 -9.10
C GLY A 77 -13.33 -0.77 -8.74
N HIS A 78 -13.08 -0.37 -7.48
CA HIS A 78 -11.74 -0.01 -7.00
C HIS A 78 -11.07 -1.13 -6.19
N THR A 79 -11.85 -2.09 -5.69
CA THR A 79 -11.34 -3.35 -5.14
C THR A 79 -11.82 -4.52 -5.99
N SER A 80 -10.90 -5.36 -6.43
CA SER A 80 -11.22 -6.52 -7.28
C SER A 80 -12.26 -7.41 -6.62
N ARG A 81 -13.33 -7.75 -7.36
CA ARG A 81 -14.49 -8.49 -6.86
C ARG A 81 -14.10 -9.77 -6.12
N ASP A 82 -13.18 -10.54 -6.70
CA ASP A 82 -12.77 -11.84 -6.18
C ASP A 82 -11.85 -11.73 -4.95
N LEU A 83 -11.34 -10.53 -4.67
CA LEU A 83 -10.42 -10.25 -3.56
C LEU A 83 -11.10 -9.63 -2.34
N ARG A 84 -12.31 -9.05 -2.47
CA ARG A 84 -12.92 -8.23 -1.41
C ARG A 84 -13.02 -8.99 -0.08
N ASP A 85 -13.56 -10.21 -0.11
CA ASP A 85 -13.78 -11.01 1.10
C ASP A 85 -12.45 -11.45 1.74
N GLU A 86 -11.47 -11.81 0.91
CA GLU A 86 -10.12 -12.17 1.36
C GLU A 86 -9.40 -10.97 1.98
N LYS A 87 -9.48 -9.80 1.33
CA LYS A 87 -8.89 -8.55 1.80
C LYS A 87 -9.39 -8.16 3.18
N VAL A 88 -10.71 -8.15 3.40
CA VAL A 88 -11.30 -7.80 4.70
C VAL A 88 -10.90 -8.82 5.77
N ARG A 89 -10.92 -10.12 5.45
CA ARG A 89 -10.48 -11.17 6.38
C ARG A 89 -9.02 -10.95 6.80
N ASN A 90 -8.13 -10.74 5.84
CA ASN A 90 -6.69 -10.58 6.11
C ASN A 90 -6.42 -9.35 7.00
N GLU A 91 -7.08 -8.23 6.73
CA GLU A 91 -6.90 -7.02 7.53
C GLU A 91 -7.41 -7.17 8.96
N VAL A 92 -8.54 -7.85 9.17
CA VAL A 92 -9.03 -8.14 10.53
C VAL A 92 -8.02 -9.00 11.29
N GLN A 93 -7.44 -10.00 10.65
CA GLN A 93 -6.39 -10.84 11.24
C GLN A 93 -5.15 -10.02 11.62
N VAL A 94 -4.73 -9.10 10.75
CA VAL A 94 -3.60 -8.20 11.03
C VAL A 94 -3.91 -7.27 12.21
N LEU A 95 -5.10 -6.65 12.26
CA LEU A 95 -5.50 -5.77 13.37
C LEU A 95 -5.51 -6.52 14.71
N GLU A 96 -6.06 -7.74 14.73
CA GLU A 96 -6.06 -8.58 15.92
C GLU A 96 -4.62 -8.94 16.33
N PHE A 97 -3.78 -9.37 15.38
CA PHE A 97 -2.37 -9.69 15.63
C PHE A 97 -1.59 -8.50 16.21
N LEU A 98 -1.74 -7.32 15.62
CA LEU A 98 -1.05 -6.11 16.08
C LEU A 98 -1.49 -5.70 17.49
N SER A 99 -2.79 -5.83 17.79
CA SER A 99 -3.33 -5.55 19.11
C SER A 99 -2.78 -6.48 20.20
N GLU A 100 -2.42 -7.72 19.83
CA GLU A 100 -1.83 -8.70 20.75
C GLU A 100 -0.32 -8.58 20.89
N LYS A 101 0.37 -8.18 19.83
CA LYS A 101 1.85 -8.28 19.73
C LYS A 101 2.58 -6.96 19.83
N THR A 102 1.88 -5.83 19.76
CA THR A 102 2.50 -4.50 19.72
C THR A 102 1.79 -3.51 20.62
N THR A 103 2.40 -2.34 20.81
CA THR A 103 1.77 -1.17 21.45
C THR A 103 1.21 -0.19 20.43
N ILE A 104 1.20 -0.55 19.14
CA ILE A 104 0.67 0.31 18.08
C ILE A 104 -0.83 0.51 18.34
N PRO A 105 -1.33 1.75 18.41
CA PRO A 105 -2.73 2.00 18.68
C PRO A 105 -3.54 1.67 17.43
N VAL A 106 -4.12 0.47 17.36
CA VAL A 106 -4.99 0.05 16.25
C VAL A 106 -6.46 0.07 16.68
N PRO A 107 -7.41 0.39 15.77
CA PRO A 107 -8.83 0.31 16.09
C PRO A 107 -9.25 -1.11 16.46
N ARG A 108 -10.04 -1.25 17.52
CA ARG A 108 -10.59 -2.54 17.90
C ARG A 108 -11.72 -2.92 16.95
N VAL A 109 -11.61 -4.11 16.35
CA VAL A 109 -12.68 -4.70 15.55
C VAL A 109 -13.68 -5.39 16.47
N SER A 110 -14.95 -4.98 16.39
CA SER A 110 -16.03 -5.53 17.22
C SER A 110 -16.83 -6.61 16.50
N SER A 111 -16.92 -6.55 15.17
CA SER A 111 -17.60 -7.53 14.32
C SER A 111 -17.10 -7.39 12.89
N TRP A 112 -17.10 -8.46 12.12
CA TRP A 112 -16.78 -8.45 10.69
C TRP A 112 -17.50 -9.62 10.02
N GLY A 113 -17.54 -9.63 8.69
CA GLY A 113 -18.17 -10.70 7.94
C GLY A 113 -17.89 -10.62 6.44
N THR A 114 -18.22 -11.70 5.75
CA THR A 114 -18.12 -11.81 4.29
C THR A 114 -19.28 -11.12 3.59
N THR A 115 -19.29 -11.11 2.25
CA THR A 115 -20.42 -10.59 1.48
C THR A 115 -21.74 -11.28 1.85
N GLU A 116 -21.72 -12.58 2.17
CA GLU A 116 -22.92 -13.33 2.55
C GLU A 116 -23.52 -12.86 3.89
N ASP A 117 -22.66 -12.46 4.82
CA ASP A 117 -23.04 -11.98 6.16
C ASP A 117 -23.54 -10.52 6.16
N SER A 118 -23.37 -9.84 5.03
CA SER A 118 -23.52 -8.38 4.89
C SER A 118 -24.97 -7.96 4.72
N PRO A 119 -25.41 -6.83 5.32
CA PRO A 119 -26.74 -6.28 5.08
C PRO A 119 -26.93 -6.04 3.58
N GLN A 120 -27.97 -6.67 3.02
CA GLN A 120 -28.30 -6.59 1.58
C GLN A 120 -27.16 -7.08 0.64
N GLN A 121 -26.23 -7.89 1.14
CA GLN A 121 -25.06 -8.38 0.37
C GLN A 121 -24.28 -7.23 -0.29
N LEU A 122 -24.08 -6.13 0.44
CA LEU A 122 -23.35 -4.96 -0.07
C LEU A 122 -21.85 -5.26 -0.26
N GLY A 123 -21.34 -6.36 0.26
CA GLY A 123 -19.92 -6.71 0.26
C GLY A 123 -19.44 -7.05 1.67
N PRO A 124 -18.22 -7.58 1.81
CA PRO A 124 -17.68 -7.87 3.14
C PRO A 124 -17.57 -6.59 3.95
N PHE A 125 -17.61 -6.73 5.27
CA PHE A 125 -17.61 -5.59 6.17
C PHE A 125 -16.76 -5.83 7.39
N MET A 126 -16.33 -4.74 8.01
CA MET A 126 -15.81 -4.73 9.36
C MET A 126 -16.44 -3.56 10.14
N ILE A 127 -16.76 -3.82 11.40
CA ILE A 127 -17.28 -2.86 12.38
C ILE A 127 -16.22 -2.66 13.43
N MET A 128 -15.73 -1.43 13.58
CA MET A 128 -14.66 -1.08 14.50
C MET A 128 -15.00 0.17 15.31
N ASP A 129 -14.24 0.39 16.39
CA ASP A 129 -14.35 1.61 17.18
C ASP A 129 -14.07 2.85 16.30
N PHE A 130 -14.87 3.91 16.44
CA PHE A 130 -14.56 5.22 15.86
C PHE A 130 -13.53 5.92 16.74
N VAL A 131 -12.42 6.36 16.13
CA VAL A 131 -11.36 7.09 16.84
C VAL A 131 -11.39 8.55 16.40
N ASP A 132 -11.59 9.46 17.35
CA ASP A 132 -11.46 10.90 17.13
C ASP A 132 -9.97 11.28 16.99
N GLY A 133 -9.68 12.14 16.03
CA GLY A 133 -8.34 12.69 15.83
C GLY A 133 -8.22 13.49 14.54
N THR A 134 -7.08 14.16 14.38
CA THR A 134 -6.71 14.82 13.11
C THR A 134 -5.69 13.95 12.39
N SER A 135 -5.77 13.83 11.06
CA SER A 135 -4.76 13.05 10.34
C SER A 135 -3.37 13.65 10.53
N LEU A 136 -2.36 12.80 10.73
CA LEU A 136 -0.99 13.23 10.96
C LEU A 136 -0.44 13.97 9.74
N GLU A 137 -0.82 13.56 8.53
CA GLU A 137 -0.57 14.34 7.31
C GLU A 137 -1.06 15.79 7.43
N THR A 138 -2.30 16.02 7.88
CA THR A 138 -2.86 17.38 8.01
C THR A 138 -2.08 18.23 9.00
N LEU A 139 -1.53 17.61 10.06
CA LEU A 139 -0.75 18.31 11.07
C LEU A 139 0.68 18.65 10.61
N LEU A 140 1.19 17.96 9.59
CA LEU A 140 2.58 18.06 9.12
C LEU A 140 2.73 18.74 7.75
N LYS A 141 1.68 18.73 6.93
CA LYS A 141 1.74 19.26 5.57
C LYS A 141 1.93 20.77 5.54
N GLN A 142 2.56 21.24 4.48
CA GLN A 142 2.59 22.65 4.15
C GLN A 142 1.15 23.18 3.96
N PRO A 143 0.83 24.40 4.42
CA PRO A 143 -0.45 25.03 4.10
C PRO A 143 -0.64 25.10 2.58
N THR A 144 -1.74 24.50 2.09
CA THR A 144 -2.12 24.54 0.68
C THR A 144 -3.18 25.60 0.43
N GLY A 145 -3.15 26.20 -0.76
CA GLY A 145 -4.16 27.16 -1.21
C GLY A 145 -5.39 26.49 -1.82
N SER A 146 -5.25 25.22 -2.25
CA SER A 146 -6.33 24.40 -2.77
C SER A 146 -6.19 22.92 -2.36
N GLU A 147 -7.29 22.18 -2.42
CA GLU A 147 -7.29 20.71 -2.24
C GLU A 147 -6.58 19.95 -3.38
N ARG A 148 -6.24 20.64 -4.48
CA ARG A 148 -5.50 20.05 -5.62
C ARG A 148 -3.99 20.19 -5.49
N ASP A 149 -3.53 20.97 -4.51
CA ASP A 149 -2.11 21.20 -4.30
C ASP A 149 -1.46 19.92 -3.76
N GLU A 150 -0.20 19.71 -4.12
CA GLU A 150 0.55 18.55 -3.66
C GLU A 150 0.77 18.60 -2.14
N VAL A 151 0.53 17.47 -1.50
CA VAL A 151 0.75 17.32 -0.06
C VAL A 151 2.23 17.07 0.17
N ILE A 152 2.97 18.12 0.50
CA ILE A 152 4.40 18.07 0.82
C ILE A 152 4.59 18.46 2.29
N LEU A 153 5.57 17.86 2.96
CA LEU A 153 5.99 18.26 4.31
C LEU A 153 6.33 19.75 4.36
N ALA A 154 5.83 20.45 5.38
CA ALA A 154 6.11 21.88 5.57
C ALA A 154 7.63 22.16 5.67
N THR A 155 8.11 23.13 4.90
CA THR A 155 9.53 23.51 4.88
C THR A 155 10.02 24.09 6.21
N ASP A 156 9.11 24.69 6.97
CA ASP A 156 9.32 25.33 8.26
C ASP A 156 8.71 24.52 9.43
N VAL A 157 8.49 23.21 9.23
CA VAL A 157 8.07 22.33 10.31
C VAL A 157 9.08 22.42 11.47
N ASP A 158 8.57 22.64 12.67
CA ASP A 158 9.38 22.69 13.88
C ASP A 158 10.06 21.33 14.10
N ASP A 159 11.39 21.30 14.04
CA ASP A 159 12.19 20.07 14.16
C ASP A 159 11.92 19.33 15.49
N THR A 160 11.58 20.04 16.57
CA THR A 160 11.25 19.42 17.85
C THR A 160 9.92 18.67 17.77
N LYS A 161 8.93 19.25 17.08
CA LYS A 161 7.64 18.59 16.83
C LYS A 161 7.83 17.36 15.95
N LEU A 162 8.62 17.49 14.89
CA LEU A 162 8.88 16.39 13.97
C LEU A 162 9.68 15.27 14.64
N ASP A 163 10.66 15.60 15.48
CA ASP A 163 11.40 14.61 16.29
C ASP A 163 10.47 13.80 17.21
N TYR A 164 9.47 14.44 17.82
CA TYR A 164 8.49 13.76 18.66
C TYR A 164 7.62 12.79 17.86
N VAL A 165 7.19 13.18 16.67
CA VAL A 165 6.42 12.30 15.76
C VAL A 165 7.30 11.15 15.27
N TYR A 166 8.51 11.43 14.78
CA TYR A 166 9.44 10.42 14.28
C TYR A 166 9.84 9.41 15.36
N GLU A 167 9.96 9.81 16.62
CA GLU A 167 10.26 8.88 17.71
C GLU A 167 9.12 7.88 17.97
N GLN A 168 7.86 8.31 17.84
CA GLN A 168 6.71 7.39 17.91
C GLN A 168 6.71 6.41 16.74
N LEU A 169 6.89 6.91 15.52
CA LEU A 169 6.87 6.10 14.29
C LEU A 169 8.05 5.11 14.23
N ALA A 170 9.24 5.56 14.63
CA ALA A 170 10.40 4.69 14.82
C ALA A 170 10.12 3.58 15.85
N GLY A 171 9.41 3.91 16.93
CA GLY A 171 8.92 2.95 17.92
C GLY A 171 8.01 1.87 17.34
N TYR A 172 7.08 2.26 16.47
CA TYR A 172 6.17 1.33 15.80
C TYR A 172 6.91 0.45 14.77
N MET A 173 7.73 1.06 13.92
CA MET A 173 8.51 0.30 12.92
C MET A 173 9.51 -0.66 13.57
N LEU A 174 10.15 -0.27 14.67
CA LEU A 174 11.04 -1.16 15.40
C LEU A 174 10.29 -2.39 15.94
N GLN A 175 9.09 -2.20 16.52
CA GLN A 175 8.26 -3.32 16.97
C GLN A 175 7.88 -4.26 15.81
N LEU A 176 7.44 -3.72 14.67
CA LEU A 176 7.12 -4.52 13.49
C LEU A 176 8.33 -5.31 12.98
N SER A 177 9.51 -4.68 12.97
CA SER A 177 10.75 -5.31 12.52
C SER A 177 11.21 -6.49 13.40
N GLN A 178 10.66 -6.64 14.60
CA GLN A 178 10.98 -7.74 15.52
C GLN A 178 10.03 -8.94 15.38
N LEU A 179 8.96 -8.81 14.59
CA LEU A 179 8.00 -9.87 14.36
C LEU A 179 8.51 -10.77 13.23
N ASP A 180 8.98 -11.96 13.58
CA ASP A 180 9.55 -12.94 12.66
C ASP A 180 8.51 -13.94 12.15
N PHE A 181 8.57 -14.20 10.84
CA PHE A 181 7.75 -15.20 10.17
C PHE A 181 8.61 -16.16 9.34
N ILE A 182 8.07 -17.35 9.08
CA ILE A 182 8.76 -18.43 8.35
C ILE A 182 8.43 -18.46 6.85
N SER A 183 7.46 -17.67 6.40
CA SER A 183 7.03 -17.57 5.00
C SER A 183 6.50 -16.16 4.68
N ILE A 184 6.44 -15.86 3.38
CA ILE A 184 5.81 -14.66 2.80
C ILE A 184 4.35 -14.98 2.51
N GLY A 185 3.42 -14.17 3.03
CA GLY A 185 2.00 -14.38 2.83
C GLY A 185 1.11 -13.72 3.89
N ALA A 186 -0.18 -14.01 3.80
CA ALA A 186 -1.18 -13.47 4.71
C ALA A 186 -1.18 -14.19 6.07
N LEU A 187 -1.38 -13.40 7.14
CA LEU A 187 -1.53 -13.91 8.51
C LEU A 187 -2.87 -14.60 8.71
N SER A 188 -2.85 -15.63 9.55
CA SER A 188 -4.02 -16.35 10.01
C SER A 188 -3.80 -16.85 11.43
N LYS A 189 -4.83 -16.79 12.26
CA LYS A 189 -4.84 -17.43 13.57
C LYS A 189 -5.42 -18.84 13.48
N ASP A 190 -4.70 -19.82 14.01
CA ASP A 190 -5.21 -21.19 14.12
C ASP A 190 -6.34 -21.23 15.18
N PRO A 191 -7.55 -21.71 14.84
CA PRO A 191 -8.69 -21.68 15.76
C PRO A 191 -8.59 -22.70 16.91
N ILE A 192 -7.71 -23.70 16.79
CA ILE A 192 -7.52 -24.76 17.79
C ILE A 192 -6.36 -24.39 18.72
N THR A 193 -5.20 -24.04 18.18
CA THR A 193 -4.01 -23.72 18.99
C THR A 193 -4.00 -22.26 19.44
N ASN A 194 -4.79 -21.39 18.79
CA ASN A 194 -4.78 -19.94 18.98
C ASN A 194 -3.40 -19.30 18.67
N GLU A 195 -2.60 -19.98 17.83
CA GLU A 195 -1.29 -19.50 17.39
C GLU A 195 -1.38 -18.78 16.04
N TRP A 196 -0.52 -17.77 15.88
CA TRP A 196 -0.41 -17.00 14.65
C TRP A 196 0.53 -17.69 13.66
N ASN A 197 0.07 -17.83 12.42
CA ASN A 197 0.82 -18.46 11.34
C ASN A 197 0.64 -17.67 10.04
N VAL A 198 1.54 -17.89 9.07
CA VAL A 198 1.41 -17.39 7.70
C VAL A 198 0.98 -18.56 6.81
N SER A 199 -0.33 -18.70 6.62
CA SER A 199 -0.92 -19.82 5.86
C SER A 199 -1.52 -19.42 4.52
N GLY A 200 -1.88 -18.14 4.36
CA GLY A 200 -2.47 -17.61 3.14
C GLY A 200 -1.41 -17.12 2.15
N ARG A 201 -1.75 -17.13 0.85
CA ARG A 201 -0.98 -16.44 -0.18
C ARG A 201 -0.79 -14.95 0.17
N PRO A 202 0.25 -14.28 -0.37
CA PRO A 202 0.30 -12.82 -0.29
C PRO A 202 -0.86 -12.20 -1.09
N LEU A 203 -1.43 -11.13 -0.54
CA LEU A 203 -2.42 -10.28 -1.19
C LEU A 203 -1.97 -8.83 -1.10
N THR A 204 -1.52 -8.25 -2.21
CA THR A 204 -0.84 -6.94 -2.21
C THR A 204 -1.67 -5.84 -2.86
N TYR A 205 -1.35 -4.60 -2.52
CA TYR A 205 -1.90 -3.40 -3.16
C TYR A 205 -1.74 -3.49 -4.69
N ASN A 206 -0.54 -3.83 -5.16
CA ASN A 206 -0.24 -3.94 -6.59
C ASN A 206 -1.07 -5.02 -7.31
N MET A 207 -1.39 -6.14 -6.65
CA MET A 207 -2.32 -7.13 -7.22
C MET A 207 -3.73 -6.57 -7.37
N ASN A 208 -4.21 -5.80 -6.38
CA ASN A 208 -5.51 -5.15 -6.47
C ASN A 208 -5.55 -4.16 -7.63
N GLU A 209 -4.59 -3.24 -7.70
CA GLU A 209 -4.51 -2.24 -8.75
C GLU A 209 -4.46 -2.87 -10.14
N LEU A 210 -3.58 -3.85 -10.35
CA LEU A 210 -3.50 -4.53 -11.64
C LEU A 210 -4.84 -5.17 -12.04
N ALA A 211 -5.63 -5.67 -11.09
CA ALA A 211 -6.93 -6.27 -11.39
C ALA A 211 -8.09 -5.27 -11.53
N THR A 212 -7.94 -4.03 -11.06
CA THR A 212 -9.01 -3.01 -11.09
C THR A 212 -8.76 -1.93 -12.14
N VAL A 213 -7.51 -1.55 -12.37
CA VAL A 213 -7.14 -0.43 -13.27
C VAL A 213 -6.46 -0.89 -14.56
N VAL A 214 -6.48 -2.19 -14.87
CA VAL A 214 -6.02 -2.73 -16.16
C VAL A 214 -7.09 -3.63 -16.76
N SER A 215 -7.60 -3.25 -17.94
CA SER A 215 -8.67 -3.99 -18.61
C SER A 215 -8.28 -5.46 -18.84
N SER A 216 -9.10 -6.38 -18.30
CA SER A 216 -8.93 -7.83 -18.48
C SER A 216 -7.55 -8.36 -18.02
N TYR A 217 -7.00 -7.81 -16.94
CA TYR A 217 -5.76 -8.34 -16.37
C TYR A 217 -5.94 -9.81 -15.93
N PRO A 218 -5.05 -10.72 -16.38
CA PRO A 218 -5.16 -12.14 -16.04
C PRO A 218 -4.74 -12.40 -14.59
N THR A 219 -5.56 -13.15 -13.85
CA THR A 219 -5.35 -13.46 -12.42
C THR A 219 -5.08 -14.93 -12.17
N GLU A 220 -5.16 -15.79 -13.19
CA GLU A 220 -4.97 -17.24 -13.07
C GLU A 220 -3.55 -17.64 -12.66
N GLY A 221 -2.56 -16.77 -12.92
CA GLY A 221 -1.16 -16.94 -12.54
C GLY A 221 -0.82 -16.42 -11.14
N TRP A 222 -1.79 -15.91 -10.39
CA TRP A 222 -1.55 -15.43 -9.04
C TRP A 222 -1.19 -16.56 -8.07
N PRO A 223 -0.39 -16.26 -7.03
CA PRO A 223 -0.01 -17.28 -6.06
C PRO A 223 -1.24 -17.81 -5.35
N THR A 224 -1.26 -19.10 -5.03
CA THR A 224 -2.33 -19.72 -4.23
C THR A 224 -1.85 -20.16 -2.85
N THR A 225 -0.56 -20.04 -2.58
CA THR A 225 0.10 -20.45 -1.33
C THR A 225 1.14 -19.41 -0.92
N PRO A 226 1.60 -19.43 0.35
CA PRO A 226 2.75 -18.65 0.79
C PRO A 226 4.03 -18.98 -0.02
N PHE A 227 4.99 -18.05 -0.02
CA PHE A 227 6.34 -18.29 -0.53
C PHE A 227 7.32 -18.55 0.62
N LEU A 228 8.30 -19.42 0.40
CA LEU A 228 9.39 -19.70 1.36
C LEU A 228 10.72 -19.05 0.95
N SER A 229 10.75 -18.36 -0.19
CA SER A 229 11.95 -17.83 -0.83
C SER A 229 11.69 -16.39 -1.28
N THR A 230 12.50 -15.45 -0.79
CA THR A 230 12.51 -14.05 -1.23
C THR A 230 12.79 -13.97 -2.72
N GLU A 231 13.78 -14.70 -3.24
CA GLU A 231 14.17 -14.64 -4.64
C GLU A 231 13.02 -15.05 -5.56
N LYS A 232 12.32 -16.14 -5.25
CA LYS A 232 11.14 -16.58 -6.01
C LYS A 232 10.01 -15.55 -5.96
N TYR A 233 9.79 -14.93 -4.81
CA TYR A 233 8.78 -13.90 -4.66
C TYR A 233 9.13 -12.63 -5.45
N LEU A 234 10.37 -12.17 -5.41
CA LEU A 234 10.84 -11.02 -6.21
C LEU A 234 10.74 -11.31 -7.72
N HIS A 235 11.08 -12.52 -8.17
CA HIS A 235 10.88 -12.91 -9.56
C HIS A 235 9.41 -12.91 -9.96
N HIS A 236 8.51 -13.39 -9.10
CA HIS A 236 7.08 -13.32 -9.34
C HIS A 236 6.59 -11.87 -9.51
N LEU A 237 7.05 -10.93 -8.68
CA LEU A 237 6.73 -9.51 -8.83
C LEU A 237 7.27 -8.91 -10.13
N ALA A 238 8.53 -9.20 -10.49
CA ALA A 238 9.12 -8.74 -11.73
C ALA A 238 8.41 -9.30 -12.98
N ASP A 239 7.96 -10.56 -12.92
CA ASP A 239 7.14 -11.16 -13.97
C ASP A 239 5.78 -10.48 -14.09
N ALA A 240 5.18 -10.07 -12.97
CA ALA A 240 3.96 -9.26 -12.97
C ALA A 240 4.18 -7.89 -13.64
N HIS A 241 5.34 -7.24 -13.45
CA HIS A 241 5.65 -6.00 -14.17
C HIS A 241 5.76 -6.22 -15.69
N ILE A 242 6.44 -7.28 -16.13
CA ILE A 242 6.54 -7.60 -17.56
C ILE A 242 5.15 -7.92 -18.14
N LEU A 243 4.33 -8.67 -17.39
CA LEU A 243 2.96 -9.00 -17.79
C LEU A 243 2.09 -7.74 -17.89
N HIS A 244 2.12 -6.87 -16.89
CA HIS A 244 1.46 -5.56 -16.89
C HIS A 244 1.75 -4.78 -18.17
N PHE A 245 3.03 -4.68 -18.55
CA PHE A 245 3.43 -4.02 -19.80
C PHE A 245 2.84 -4.71 -21.03
N ARG A 246 2.74 -6.04 -21.06
CA ARG A 246 2.14 -6.76 -22.19
C ARG A 246 0.63 -6.56 -22.29
N VAL A 247 -0.08 -6.55 -21.16
CA VAL A 247 -1.56 -6.58 -21.14
C VAL A 247 -2.20 -5.20 -21.23
N GLN A 248 -1.65 -4.19 -20.55
CA GLN A 248 -2.29 -2.87 -20.55
C GLN A 248 -2.07 -2.19 -21.91
N ARG A 249 -3.15 -2.00 -22.66
CA ARG A 249 -3.11 -1.62 -24.08
C ARG A 249 -2.53 -0.23 -24.33
N ASN A 250 -2.77 0.70 -23.42
CA ASN A 250 -2.35 2.10 -23.52
C ASN A 250 -1.13 2.46 -22.66
N LEU A 251 -0.44 1.47 -22.06
CA LEU A 251 0.66 1.77 -21.12
C LEU A 251 1.82 2.52 -21.79
N ALA A 252 1.99 2.39 -23.11
CA ALA A 252 2.99 3.14 -23.87
C ALA A 252 2.33 4.04 -24.91
N GLU A 253 2.72 5.32 -24.94
CA GLU A 253 2.13 6.34 -25.83
C GLU A 253 2.81 6.40 -27.21
N SER A 254 3.99 5.80 -27.33
CA SER A 254 4.78 5.79 -28.56
C SER A 254 5.69 4.58 -28.64
N ARG A 255 6.26 4.36 -29.84
CA ARG A 255 7.25 3.29 -30.05
C ARG A 255 8.47 3.43 -29.15
N ALA A 256 8.99 4.66 -29.03
CA ALA A 256 10.15 4.96 -28.19
C ALA A 256 9.84 4.76 -26.70
N ASP A 257 8.63 5.09 -26.25
CA ASP A 257 8.20 4.82 -24.88
C ASP A 257 8.05 3.31 -24.62
N ALA A 258 7.47 2.57 -25.57
CA ALA A 258 7.36 1.11 -25.49
C ALA A 258 8.73 0.42 -25.42
N GLU A 259 9.72 0.86 -26.20
CA GLU A 259 11.10 0.38 -26.15
C GLU A 259 11.72 0.67 -24.77
N LYS A 260 11.59 1.90 -24.25
CA LYS A 260 12.08 2.27 -22.91
C LYS A 260 11.47 1.43 -21.80
N ARG A 261 10.16 1.19 -21.81
CA ARG A 261 9.47 0.37 -20.81
C ARG A 261 9.86 -1.11 -20.91
N PHE A 262 10.03 -1.62 -22.13
CA PHE A 262 10.54 -2.97 -22.33
C PHE A 262 11.93 -3.14 -21.70
N ILE A 263 12.86 -2.23 -22.02
CA ILE A 263 14.23 -2.27 -21.50
C ILE A 263 14.20 -2.19 -19.97
N ALA A 264 13.52 -1.18 -19.41
CA ALA A 264 13.45 -0.97 -17.97
C ALA A 264 13.02 -2.21 -17.22
N ARG A 265 11.89 -2.83 -17.59
CA ARG A 265 11.34 -3.97 -16.84
C ARG A 265 12.19 -5.24 -16.95
N HIS A 266 12.79 -5.50 -18.13
CA HIS A 266 13.64 -6.68 -18.31
C HIS A 266 14.99 -6.52 -17.61
N LYS A 267 15.58 -5.32 -17.65
CA LYS A 267 16.82 -5.01 -16.95
C LYS A 267 16.61 -4.96 -15.45
N PHE A 268 15.52 -4.34 -14.98
CA PHE A 268 15.13 -4.32 -13.57
C PHE A 268 14.99 -5.73 -13.00
N LYS A 269 14.37 -6.67 -13.74
CA LYS A 269 14.32 -8.09 -13.34
C LYS A 269 15.71 -8.69 -13.13
N GLY A 270 16.70 -8.29 -13.92
CA GLY A 270 18.09 -8.72 -13.75
C GLY A 270 18.75 -8.20 -12.46
N LEU A 271 18.23 -7.14 -11.86
CA LEU A 271 18.75 -6.57 -10.61
C LEU A 271 18.45 -7.43 -9.37
N ILE A 272 17.53 -8.40 -9.46
CA ILE A 272 17.17 -9.29 -8.35
C ILE A 272 18.40 -9.99 -7.77
N SER A 273 19.32 -10.49 -8.61
CA SER A 273 20.53 -11.18 -8.15
C SER A 273 21.49 -10.28 -7.36
N ARG A 274 21.37 -8.96 -7.52
CA ARG A 274 22.17 -7.97 -6.80
C ARG A 274 21.51 -7.53 -5.49
N TYR A 275 20.20 -7.36 -5.48
CA TYR A 275 19.47 -6.73 -4.36
C TYR A 275 18.72 -7.71 -3.44
N CYS A 276 18.64 -8.99 -3.78
CA CYS A 276 18.10 -9.99 -2.85
C CYS A 276 19.04 -10.18 -1.65
N MET A 277 18.64 -9.70 -0.47
CA MET A 277 19.48 -9.71 0.75
C MET A 277 19.53 -11.07 1.46
N GLY A 278 18.58 -11.96 1.19
CA GLY A 278 18.49 -13.26 1.85
C GLY A 278 17.21 -14.00 1.47
N ASP A 279 17.34 -15.31 1.21
CA ASP A 279 16.26 -16.06 0.57
C ASP A 279 15.28 -16.70 1.56
N ASN A 280 15.77 -17.28 2.65
CA ASN A 280 14.98 -18.17 3.53
C ASN A 280 14.46 -17.50 4.82
N GLY A 281 14.31 -16.17 4.83
CA GLY A 281 13.85 -15.42 5.99
C GLY A 281 14.93 -15.10 7.06
N PRO A 282 14.53 -14.68 8.28
CA PRO A 282 13.13 -14.52 8.70
C PRO A 282 12.42 -13.44 7.87
N PHE A 283 11.13 -13.62 7.64
CA PHE A 283 10.27 -12.65 6.97
C PHE A 283 9.65 -11.70 8.00
N LYS A 284 9.23 -10.51 7.56
CA LYS A 284 8.77 -9.42 8.45
C LYS A 284 7.37 -8.96 8.06
N LEU A 285 6.59 -8.48 9.03
CA LEU A 285 5.31 -7.84 8.72
C LEU A 285 5.59 -6.54 7.96
N TYR A 286 4.95 -6.35 6.82
CA TYR A 286 5.09 -5.16 5.99
C TYR A 286 3.73 -4.68 5.50
N CYS A 287 3.53 -3.37 5.62
CA CYS A 287 2.37 -2.64 5.14
C CYS A 287 2.84 -1.51 4.23
N ASP A 288 2.48 -1.57 2.94
CA ASP A 288 2.76 -0.53 1.95
C ASP A 288 2.24 0.85 2.37
N ASP A 289 1.10 0.87 3.06
CA ASP A 289 0.31 2.04 3.43
C ASP A 289 0.50 2.53 4.87
N LEU A 290 1.59 2.09 5.55
CA LEU A 290 1.98 2.62 6.86
C LEU A 290 2.56 4.03 6.73
N GLN A 291 1.70 5.03 6.52
CA GLN A 291 2.05 6.42 6.24
C GLN A 291 1.18 7.43 7.02
N PRO A 292 1.60 8.71 7.17
CA PRO A 292 0.90 9.72 7.98
C PRO A 292 -0.55 10.01 7.59
N THR A 293 -0.95 9.72 6.35
CA THR A 293 -2.34 9.86 5.89
C THR A 293 -3.28 8.89 6.61
N ASN A 294 -2.75 7.72 7.00
CA ASN A 294 -3.43 6.64 7.69
C ASN A 294 -3.20 6.65 9.20
N MET A 295 -2.82 7.80 9.77
CA MET A 295 -2.56 7.95 11.20
C MET A 295 -3.35 9.12 11.76
N LEU A 296 -4.00 8.92 12.90
CA LEU A 296 -4.65 9.98 13.66
C LEU A 296 -3.79 10.39 14.83
N ALA A 297 -3.72 11.69 15.08
CA ALA A 297 -3.02 12.25 16.22
C ALA A 297 -3.86 13.31 16.93
N ASP A 298 -3.56 13.46 18.21
CA ASP A 298 -4.05 14.56 19.03
C ASP A 298 -3.40 15.88 18.56
N PRO A 299 -4.18 16.91 18.16
CA PRO A 299 -3.65 18.10 17.51
C PRO A 299 -2.82 18.99 18.44
N ASP A 300 -3.03 18.89 19.76
CA ASP A 300 -2.31 19.70 20.75
C ASP A 300 -0.98 19.07 21.15
N THR A 301 -0.95 17.73 21.24
CA THR A 301 0.21 16.98 21.74
C THR A 301 1.00 16.25 20.66
N LEU A 302 0.44 16.08 19.46
CA LEU A 302 0.96 15.25 18.36
C LEU A 302 1.13 13.77 18.72
N ARG A 303 0.51 13.31 19.81
CA ARG A 303 0.51 11.89 20.17
C ARG A 303 -0.36 11.14 19.16
N ILE A 304 0.18 10.10 18.53
CA ILE A 304 -0.56 9.23 17.63
C ILE A 304 -1.56 8.41 18.45
N THR A 305 -2.83 8.54 18.12
CA THR A 305 -3.96 7.91 18.82
C THR A 305 -4.56 6.75 18.04
N ALA A 306 -4.34 6.67 16.73
CA ALA A 306 -4.65 5.50 15.92
C ALA A 306 -3.74 5.39 14.70
N VAL A 307 -3.39 4.15 14.34
CA VAL A 307 -2.82 3.75 13.05
C VAL A 307 -3.87 2.91 12.33
N LEU A 308 -4.33 3.43 11.21
CA LEU A 308 -5.43 2.91 10.41
C LEU A 308 -4.89 2.19 9.16
N ASP A 309 -5.82 1.64 8.39
CA ASP A 309 -5.61 1.08 7.05
C ASP A 309 -4.47 0.04 6.96
N TRP A 310 -4.74 -1.13 7.55
CA TRP A 310 -3.84 -2.29 7.52
C TRP A 310 -4.19 -3.26 6.39
N GLU A 311 -4.93 -2.78 5.38
CA GLU A 311 -5.20 -3.55 4.17
C GLU A 311 -3.90 -3.91 3.44
N PHE A 312 -3.93 -5.04 2.74
CA PHE A 312 -2.77 -5.56 1.98
C PHE A 312 -1.49 -5.77 2.81
N THR A 313 -1.58 -5.80 4.14
CA THR A 313 -0.46 -6.14 5.02
C THR A 313 -0.20 -7.64 5.01
N ASN A 314 1.06 -8.03 4.87
CA ASN A 314 1.48 -9.43 4.81
C ASN A 314 2.83 -9.61 5.51
N ALA A 315 3.19 -10.87 5.83
CA ALA A 315 4.60 -11.21 6.02
C ALA A 315 5.31 -11.16 4.65
N MET A 316 6.46 -10.48 4.59
CA MET A 316 7.16 -10.11 3.37
C MET A 316 8.68 -10.26 3.53
N PRO A 317 9.45 -10.23 2.42
CA PRO A 317 10.92 -10.13 2.48
C PRO A 317 11.39 -9.10 3.50
N ALA A 318 12.35 -9.47 4.34
CA ALA A 318 12.81 -8.60 5.42
C ALA A 318 13.38 -7.27 4.94
N GLN A 319 13.95 -7.24 3.72
CA GLN A 319 14.51 -6.04 3.10
C GLN A 319 13.49 -4.89 3.01
N PHE A 320 12.21 -5.19 2.77
CA PHE A 320 11.16 -4.16 2.73
C PHE A 320 10.95 -3.49 4.09
N ALA A 321 11.06 -4.25 5.19
CA ALA A 321 10.93 -3.70 6.55
C ALA A 321 12.21 -2.99 7.03
N TYR A 322 13.31 -3.16 6.30
CA TYR A 322 14.61 -2.53 6.59
C TYR A 322 14.83 -1.23 5.83
N ASP A 323 13.93 -0.90 4.90
CA ASP A 323 13.95 0.35 4.17
C ASP A 323 13.57 1.55 5.05
N PRO A 324 14.16 2.73 4.80
CA PRO A 324 13.65 3.96 5.39
C PRO A 324 12.24 4.29 4.86
N PRO A 325 11.43 5.06 5.61
CA PRO A 325 10.06 5.36 5.20
C PRO A 325 10.03 6.25 3.95
N TRP A 326 9.38 5.78 2.87
CA TRP A 326 9.29 6.53 1.61
C TRP A 326 8.53 7.87 1.74
N TRP A 327 7.70 8.02 2.78
CA TRP A 327 6.78 9.14 2.99
C TRP A 327 7.35 10.28 3.86
N LEU A 328 8.65 10.34 4.15
CA LEU A 328 9.23 11.41 5.00
C LEU A 328 8.99 12.84 4.46
N LEU A 329 8.64 12.98 3.18
CA LEU A 329 8.23 14.25 2.57
C LEU A 329 6.71 14.39 2.37
N LEU A 330 5.92 13.44 2.88
CA LEU A 330 4.49 13.22 2.63
C LEU A 330 4.12 12.89 1.17
N LEU A 331 4.78 13.52 0.20
CA LEU A 331 4.67 13.19 -1.21
C LEU A 331 5.57 12.00 -1.56
N GLY A 332 5.00 11.00 -2.22
CA GLY A 332 5.68 9.76 -2.59
C GLY A 332 6.78 9.94 -3.65
N PRO A 333 7.82 9.07 -3.66
CA PRO A 333 8.90 9.14 -4.65
C PRO A 333 8.44 9.12 -6.11
N ASP A 334 7.38 8.39 -6.41
CA ASP A 334 6.72 8.33 -7.73
C ASP A 334 6.37 9.73 -8.26
N MET A 335 5.68 10.53 -7.44
CA MET A 335 5.30 11.90 -7.80
C MET A 335 6.50 12.84 -7.93
N TRP A 336 7.53 12.65 -7.09
CA TRP A 336 8.78 13.41 -7.21
C TRP A 336 9.54 13.11 -8.49
N LEU A 337 9.68 11.84 -8.84
CA LEU A 337 10.36 11.40 -10.05
C LEU A 337 9.60 11.81 -11.32
N GLU A 338 8.27 11.89 -11.24
CA GLU A 338 7.45 12.26 -12.37
C GLU A 338 7.36 13.77 -12.60
N LYS A 339 7.10 14.55 -11.56
CA LYS A 339 6.75 15.97 -11.68
C LYS A 339 7.88 16.93 -11.32
N HIS A 340 8.89 16.44 -10.62
CA HIS A 340 10.01 17.24 -10.12
C HIS A 340 11.33 16.65 -10.64
N SER A 341 12.33 16.50 -9.77
CA SER A 341 13.59 15.85 -10.12
C SER A 341 14.11 15.00 -8.97
N MET A 342 14.92 13.99 -9.31
CA MET A 342 15.63 13.18 -8.34
C MET A 342 16.55 14.02 -7.44
N GLU A 343 17.22 15.03 -7.99
CA GLU A 343 18.10 15.94 -7.24
C GLU A 343 17.33 16.72 -6.17
N GLU A 344 16.15 17.24 -6.54
CA GLU A 344 15.29 17.96 -5.59
C GLU A 344 14.73 17.04 -4.50
N PHE A 345 14.29 15.84 -4.87
CA PHE A 345 13.85 14.84 -3.92
C PHE A 345 14.92 14.54 -2.88
N VAL A 346 16.13 14.17 -3.33
CA VAL A 346 17.26 13.83 -2.45
C VAL A 346 17.63 14.99 -1.53
N THR A 347 17.71 16.22 -2.08
CA THR A 347 18.03 17.43 -1.32
C THR A 347 17.07 17.67 -0.16
N ARG A 348 15.78 17.36 -0.34
CA ARG A 348 14.76 17.51 0.71
C ARG A 348 14.67 16.29 1.63
N TYR A 349 14.81 15.09 1.07
CA TYR A 349 14.59 13.82 1.76
C TYR A 349 15.75 13.48 2.70
N GLU A 350 17.00 13.62 2.27
CA GLU A 350 18.17 13.20 3.08
C GLU A 350 18.25 13.87 4.46
N PRO A 351 18.02 15.19 4.62
CA PRO A 351 17.98 15.79 5.95
C PRO A 351 16.91 15.17 6.86
N ARG A 352 15.76 14.82 6.29
CA ARG A 352 14.64 14.17 7.03
C ARG A 352 14.92 12.71 7.31
N LEU A 353 15.59 12.00 6.40
CA LEU A 353 16.12 10.66 6.64
C LEU A 353 17.09 10.67 7.81
N GLU A 354 18.07 11.57 7.83
CA GLU A 354 19.03 11.67 8.93
C GLU A 354 18.35 11.97 10.27
N GLN A 355 17.32 12.83 10.26
CA GLN A 355 16.51 13.09 11.44
C GLN A 355 15.75 11.86 11.92
N PHE A 356 15.11 11.12 11.00
CA PHE A 356 14.40 9.89 11.31
C PHE A 356 15.33 8.80 11.84
N LEU A 357 16.50 8.60 11.23
CA LEU A 357 17.50 7.63 11.68
C LEU A 357 17.97 7.92 13.11
N ARG A 358 18.15 9.20 13.49
CA ARG A 358 18.43 9.57 14.89
C ARG A 358 17.29 9.18 15.83
N ALA A 359 16.04 9.32 15.41
CA ALA A 359 14.88 8.87 16.20
C ALA A 359 14.89 7.34 16.37
N VAL A 360 15.15 6.57 15.31
CA VAL A 360 15.30 5.11 15.37
C VAL A 360 16.41 4.71 16.35
N GLN A 361 17.58 5.35 16.27
CA GLN A 361 18.70 5.09 17.19
C GLN A 361 18.33 5.37 18.66
N ARG A 362 17.56 6.42 18.95
CA ARG A 362 17.08 6.72 20.31
C ARG A 362 16.15 5.61 20.81
N VAL A 363 15.21 5.15 19.99
CA VAL A 363 14.28 4.07 20.35
C VAL A 363 15.04 2.76 20.56
N GLU A 364 15.94 2.39 19.65
CA GLU A 364 16.79 1.20 19.78
C GLU A 364 17.61 1.20 21.08
N GLY A 365 18.18 2.36 21.44
CA GLY A 365 18.93 2.52 22.68
C GLY A 365 18.07 2.37 23.95
N LYS A 366 16.80 2.79 23.91
CA LYS A 366 15.84 2.61 25.02
C LYS A 366 15.37 1.17 25.17
N ALA A 367 15.29 0.43 24.08
CA ALA A 367 14.81 -0.95 24.07
C ALA A 367 15.86 -1.97 24.53
N ASP A 368 17.10 -1.54 24.81
CA ASP A 368 18.26 -2.37 25.21
C ASP A 368 18.43 -3.63 24.34
N LEU A 369 18.17 -3.49 23.05
CA LEU A 369 18.31 -4.58 22.08
C LEU A 369 19.80 -4.81 21.86
N GLY A 370 20.36 -5.81 22.55
CA GLY A 370 21.77 -6.22 22.51
C GLY A 370 22.30 -6.75 21.17
N GLY A 371 21.71 -6.33 20.04
CA GLY A 371 22.19 -6.63 18.69
C GLY A 371 23.50 -5.90 18.37
N THR A 372 24.30 -6.47 17.48
CA THR A 372 25.49 -5.81 16.94
C THR A 372 25.08 -4.56 16.15
N GLY A 373 25.99 -3.58 16.01
CA GLY A 373 25.68 -2.32 15.32
C GLY A 373 25.11 -2.49 13.90
N SER A 374 25.47 -3.56 13.18
CA SER A 374 24.97 -3.88 11.83
C SER A 374 23.59 -4.58 11.81
N GLN A 375 23.11 -5.08 12.95
CA GLN A 375 21.79 -5.70 13.03
C GLN A 375 20.68 -4.69 13.36
N ARG A 376 21.06 -3.48 13.79
CA ARG A 376 20.15 -2.39 14.13
C ARG A 376 19.36 -1.94 12.90
N LEU A 377 18.07 -1.66 13.09
CA LEU A 377 17.16 -1.16 12.06
C LEU A 377 17.68 0.16 11.48
N SER A 378 18.18 1.06 12.32
CA SER A 378 18.76 2.34 11.86
C SER A 378 19.96 2.15 10.92
N ALA A 379 20.81 1.15 11.18
CA ALA A 379 21.95 0.83 10.33
C ALA A 379 21.50 0.19 9.00
N ARG A 380 20.51 -0.70 9.05
CA ARG A 380 19.94 -1.35 7.86
C ARG A 380 19.22 -0.35 6.95
N MET A 381 18.47 0.59 7.51
CA MET A 381 17.82 1.68 6.75
C MET A 381 18.85 2.56 6.04
N ARG A 382 19.94 2.90 6.73
CA ARG A 382 21.04 3.65 6.13
C ARG A 382 21.71 2.88 5.00
N GLU A 383 22.04 1.62 5.23
CA GLU A 383 22.65 0.75 4.22
C GLU A 383 21.75 0.59 2.99
N SER A 384 20.45 0.36 3.19
CA SER A 384 19.48 0.25 2.09
C SER A 384 19.43 1.53 1.25
N TRP A 385 19.47 2.71 1.88
CA TRP A 385 19.55 3.98 1.16
C TRP A 385 20.85 4.14 0.38
N GLU A 386 22.01 3.96 1.03
CA GLU A 386 23.35 4.17 0.45
C GLU A 386 23.64 3.20 -0.71
N THR A 387 23.13 1.98 -0.65
CA THR A 387 23.32 0.94 -1.67
C THR A 387 22.28 0.96 -2.79
N LYS A 388 21.30 1.88 -2.72
CA LYS A 388 20.09 1.94 -3.57
C LYS A 388 19.15 0.74 -3.40
N GLY A 389 19.28 -0.06 -2.34
CA GLY A 389 18.34 -1.13 -1.98
C GLY A 389 16.91 -0.62 -1.86
N PHE A 390 16.74 0.53 -1.19
CA PHE A 390 15.44 1.20 -1.03
C PHE A 390 14.72 1.40 -2.37
N TRP A 391 15.46 1.82 -3.40
CA TRP A 391 14.89 2.10 -4.70
C TRP A 391 14.50 0.82 -5.44
N PHE A 392 15.31 -0.23 -5.34
CA PHE A 392 14.92 -1.54 -5.86
C PHE A 392 13.66 -2.06 -5.16
N ASP A 393 13.61 -2.01 -3.83
CA ASP A 393 12.49 -2.50 -3.03
C ASP A 393 11.21 -1.67 -3.18
N TYR A 394 11.34 -0.36 -3.39
CA TYR A 394 10.24 0.51 -3.77
C TYR A 394 9.71 0.17 -5.17
N GLY A 395 10.60 0.03 -6.16
CA GLY A 395 10.23 -0.26 -7.55
C GLY A 395 9.59 -1.64 -7.74
N ILE A 396 10.15 -2.69 -7.12
CA ILE A 396 9.70 -4.08 -7.32
C ILE A 396 8.28 -4.32 -6.80
N ARG A 397 7.80 -3.50 -5.87
CA ARG A 397 6.43 -3.59 -5.34
C ARG A 397 5.40 -2.85 -6.20
N LYS A 398 5.83 -1.98 -7.13
CA LYS A 398 4.96 -1.00 -7.79
C LYS A 398 5.06 -1.05 -9.31
N SER A 399 4.13 -1.76 -9.95
CA SER A 399 4.15 -1.94 -11.42
C SER A 399 3.99 -0.64 -12.20
N PHE A 400 3.38 0.38 -11.59
CA PHE A 400 3.17 1.68 -12.23
C PHE A 400 4.40 2.59 -12.11
N ASP A 401 5.31 2.35 -11.16
CA ASP A 401 6.43 3.25 -10.86
C ASP A 401 7.80 2.67 -11.24
N VAL A 402 7.86 1.35 -11.48
CA VAL A 402 9.11 0.62 -11.74
C VAL A 402 9.95 1.24 -12.88
N ASP A 403 9.31 1.74 -13.94
CA ASP A 403 9.99 2.32 -15.09
C ASP A 403 10.69 3.63 -14.70
N ALA A 404 10.00 4.49 -13.93
CA ALA A 404 10.55 5.77 -13.47
C ALA A 404 11.69 5.56 -12.47
N VAL A 405 11.53 4.61 -11.54
CA VAL A 405 12.58 4.23 -10.58
C VAL A 405 13.81 3.70 -11.30
N TYR A 406 13.62 2.83 -12.30
CA TYR A 406 14.73 2.28 -13.06
C TYR A 406 15.53 3.39 -13.76
N TRP A 407 14.88 4.19 -14.61
CA TRP A 407 15.58 5.19 -15.42
C TRP A 407 16.21 6.32 -14.60
N ASN A 408 15.58 6.75 -13.52
CA ASN A 408 16.12 7.85 -12.72
C ASN A 408 17.18 7.41 -11.70
N VAL A 409 17.20 6.14 -11.29
CA VAL A 409 17.98 5.72 -10.12
C VAL A 409 18.85 4.49 -10.33
N LEU A 410 18.32 3.46 -10.97
CA LEU A 410 18.95 2.12 -11.03
C LEU A 410 19.61 1.79 -12.36
N CYS A 411 19.32 2.56 -13.42
CA CYS A 411 19.94 2.40 -14.73
C CYS A 411 21.46 2.57 -14.64
N GLU A 412 22.20 1.72 -15.33
CA GLU A 412 23.65 1.83 -15.49
C GLU A 412 24.04 2.29 -16.91
N ASP A 413 25.25 2.83 -17.06
CA ASP A 413 25.73 3.31 -18.35
C ASP A 413 25.74 2.18 -19.40
N GLY A 414 25.02 2.42 -20.50
CA GLY A 414 24.91 1.48 -21.61
C GLY A 414 23.69 0.56 -21.57
N ASP A 415 22.83 0.64 -20.56
CA ASP A 415 21.61 -0.18 -20.48
C ASP A 415 20.59 0.09 -21.59
N GLU A 416 20.67 1.26 -22.24
CA GLU A 416 19.89 1.59 -23.44
C GLU A 416 20.19 0.67 -24.63
N ARG A 417 21.34 -0.01 -24.62
CA ARG A 417 21.74 -0.93 -25.69
C ARG A 417 21.21 -2.32 -25.41
N VAL A 418 20.28 -2.76 -26.25
CA VAL A 418 19.85 -4.15 -26.35
C VAL A 418 20.31 -4.72 -27.68
N GLU A 419 20.84 -5.94 -27.68
CA GLU A 419 21.37 -6.59 -28.87
C GLU A 419 20.87 -8.04 -28.96
N GLY A 420 20.90 -8.60 -30.17
CA GLY A 420 20.64 -10.01 -30.42
C GLY A 420 19.19 -10.40 -30.13
N GLU A 421 19.00 -11.47 -29.35
CA GLU A 421 17.67 -12.03 -29.10
C GLU A 421 16.76 -11.08 -28.32
N MET A 422 17.31 -10.31 -27.39
CA MET A 422 16.53 -9.33 -26.61
C MET A 422 16.02 -8.18 -27.48
N GLU A 423 16.83 -7.72 -28.42
CA GLU A 423 16.43 -6.70 -29.40
C GLU A 423 15.28 -7.22 -30.28
N ARG A 424 15.39 -8.46 -30.78
CA ARG A 424 14.32 -9.08 -31.58
C ARG A 424 13.01 -9.17 -30.80
N GLN A 425 13.06 -9.66 -29.56
CA GLN A 425 11.89 -9.74 -28.68
C GLN A 425 11.29 -8.35 -28.38
N MET A 426 12.14 -7.34 -28.17
CA MET A 426 11.70 -5.97 -27.98
C MET A 426 10.90 -5.48 -29.18
N GLN A 427 11.43 -5.66 -30.40
CA GLN A 427 10.76 -5.21 -31.62
C GLN A 427 9.38 -5.87 -31.78
N GLU A 428 9.29 -7.19 -31.58
CA GLU A 428 8.03 -7.94 -31.65
C GLU A 428 6.99 -7.43 -30.62
N VAL A 429 7.41 -7.22 -29.37
CA VAL A 429 6.51 -6.73 -28.31
C VAL A 429 6.09 -5.29 -28.55
N VAL A 430 7.00 -4.44 -29.03
CA VAL A 430 6.75 -3.02 -29.32
C VAL A 430 5.76 -2.86 -30.47
N ASP A 431 5.88 -3.66 -31.54
CA ASP A 431 4.92 -3.64 -32.65
C ASP A 431 3.52 -4.04 -32.18
N GLY A 432 3.41 -5.14 -31.42
CA GLY A 432 2.14 -5.55 -30.82
C GLY A 432 1.55 -4.49 -29.88
N LYS A 433 2.39 -3.77 -29.12
CA LYS A 433 1.95 -2.68 -28.25
C LYS A 433 1.34 -1.52 -29.03
N MET A 434 1.94 -1.14 -30.17
CA MET A 434 1.40 -0.06 -31.01
C MET A 434 0.06 -0.46 -31.66
N GLU A 435 -0.13 -1.73 -32.01
CA GLU A 435 -1.42 -2.24 -32.47
C GLU A 435 -2.48 -2.19 -31.37
N GLN A 436 -2.12 -2.58 -30.14
CA GLN A 436 -2.99 -2.50 -28.97
C GLN A 436 -3.41 -1.05 -28.67
N LEU A 437 -2.47 -0.10 -28.69
CA LEU A 437 -2.74 1.33 -28.47
C LEU A 437 -3.72 1.86 -29.52
N LYS A 438 -3.49 1.55 -30.80
CA LYS A 438 -4.40 1.97 -31.89
C LYS A 438 -5.82 1.42 -31.70
N ALA A 439 -5.96 0.17 -31.28
CA ALA A 439 -7.25 -0.43 -31.00
C ALA A 439 -7.93 0.21 -29.78
N TYR A 440 -7.14 0.49 -28.74
CA TYR A 440 -7.59 1.20 -27.53
C TYR A 440 -8.14 2.59 -27.85
N ASP A 441 -7.39 3.40 -28.59
CA ASP A 441 -7.83 4.75 -28.98
C ASP A 441 -9.13 4.74 -29.79
N ALA A 442 -9.31 3.74 -30.65
CA ALA A 442 -10.56 3.58 -31.39
C ALA A 442 -11.75 3.26 -30.47
N GLU A 443 -11.53 2.43 -29.45
CA GLU A 443 -12.54 2.10 -28.44
C GLU A 443 -12.87 3.31 -27.56
N CYS A 444 -11.87 4.03 -27.03
CA CYS A 444 -12.09 5.24 -26.24
C CYS A 444 -12.86 6.30 -27.03
N LYS A 445 -12.55 6.48 -28.33
CA LYS A 445 -13.31 7.40 -29.20
C LYS A 445 -14.78 7.03 -29.33
N VAL A 446 -15.14 5.75 -29.25
CA VAL A 446 -16.55 5.31 -29.30
C VAL A 446 -17.21 5.44 -27.92
N ARG A 447 -16.47 5.15 -26.84
CA ARG A 447 -16.98 5.19 -25.46
C ARG A 447 -17.23 6.61 -24.96
N PHE A 448 -16.37 7.56 -25.35
CA PHE A 448 -16.34 8.93 -24.81
C PHE A 448 -16.69 10.02 -25.84
N SER A 449 -17.14 9.66 -27.06
CA SER A 449 -17.79 10.59 -27.99
C SER A 449 -19.21 10.91 -27.54
#